data_AF-A0A957XTM0-F1
#
_entry.id   AF-A0A957XTM0-F1
#
_cell.length_a   1.000
_cell.length_b   1.000
_cell.length_c   1.000
_cell.angle_alpha   90.00
_cell.angle_beta   90.00
_cell.angle_gamma   90.00
#
_symmetry.space_group_name_H-M   'P 1'
#
loop_
_entity.id
_entity.type
_entity.pdbx_description
1 polymer ?
#
loop_
_entity_poly.entity_id
_entity_poly.type
_entity_poly.pdbx_seq_one_letter_code
_entity_poly.pdbx_strand_id
1 'polypeptide(L)'
;MTTDYFDRFLPLIDAEMRKVLGNDFPFYAGHYGMLRYHMGWVDEAFRPAVVNSGKRIRPVLCLLACEAAGAPAERALPAAAALELLHNFSLIHDDIEDDSPTRRHRPTVWALWGRPQAINAGD
;
A
#
# COMPACT_ATOMS: atom_id res chain seq x y z
N MET A 1 -3.30 -4.33 25.07
CA MET A 1 -2.89 -5.63 24.48
C MET A 1 -2.85 -5.60 22.96
N THR A 2 -3.86 -5.04 22.26
CA THR A 2 -3.83 -4.93 20.79
C THR A 2 -2.90 -3.85 20.23
N THR A 3 -2.72 -2.72 20.93
CA THR A 3 -1.85 -1.60 20.47
C THR A 3 -0.38 -2.01 20.33
N ASP A 4 0.10 -2.91 21.20
CA ASP A 4 1.48 -3.41 21.24
C ASP A 4 1.92 -4.08 19.93
N TYR A 5 1.03 -4.83 19.29
CA TYR A 5 1.34 -5.52 18.03
C TYR A 5 1.44 -4.57 16.84
N PHE A 6 0.58 -3.56 16.78
CA PHE A 6 0.62 -2.56 15.70
C PHE A 6 1.87 -1.70 15.83
N ASP A 7 2.21 -1.26 17.04
CA ASP A 7 3.43 -0.47 17.27
C ASP A 7 4.69 -1.28 16.91
N ARG A 8 4.70 -2.59 17.19
CA ARG A 8 5.80 -3.50 16.82
C ARG A 8 5.92 -3.73 15.32
N PHE A 9 4.81 -3.97 14.62
CA PHE A 9 4.84 -4.49 13.25
C PHE A 9 4.66 -3.45 12.16
N LEU A 10 3.91 -2.37 12.40
CA LEU A 10 3.66 -1.36 11.36
C LEU A 10 4.95 -0.75 10.78
N PRO A 11 5.97 -0.38 11.59
CA PRO A 11 7.20 0.17 11.04
C PRO A 11 7.94 -0.82 10.13
N LEU A 12 7.93 -2.12 10.48
CA LEU A 12 8.57 -3.17 9.70
C LEU A 12 7.85 -3.43 8.38
N ILE A 13 6.51 -3.49 8.42
CA ILE A 13 5.66 -3.67 7.25
C ILE A 13 5.81 -2.46 6.30
N ASP A 14 5.73 -1.24 6.82
CA ASP A 14 5.88 -0.02 6.01
C ASP A 14 7.28 0.07 5.40
N ALA A 15 8.34 -0.27 6.15
CA ALA A 15 9.70 -0.32 5.62
C ALA A 15 9.81 -1.35 4.48
N GLU A 16 9.23 -2.54 4.63
CA GLU A 16 9.28 -3.59 3.61
C GLU A 16 8.50 -3.19 2.35
N MET A 17 7.28 -2.65 2.48
CA MET A 17 6.53 -2.14 1.33
C MET A 17 7.25 -1.00 0.61
N ARG A 18 7.92 -0.11 1.35
CA ARG A 18 8.72 0.97 0.77
C ARG A 18 9.95 0.47 0.02
N LYS A 19 10.57 -0.64 0.44
CA LYS A 19 11.63 -1.28 -0.35
C LYS A 19 11.09 -1.80 -1.68
N VAL A 20 9.93 -2.47 -1.66
CA VAL A 20 9.31 -3.03 -2.88
C VAL A 20 8.93 -1.93 -3.86
N LEU A 21 8.25 -0.89 -3.38
CA LEU A 21 7.78 0.22 -4.20
C LEU A 21 8.84 1.30 -4.43
N GLY A 22 10.00 1.22 -3.78
CA GLY A 22 11.12 2.14 -3.92
C GLY A 22 12.05 1.82 -5.09
N ASN A 23 11.87 0.66 -5.73
CA ASN A 23 12.64 0.30 -6.92
C ASN A 23 12.22 1.20 -8.10
N ASP A 24 13.10 2.10 -8.49
CA ASP A 24 12.85 3.02 -9.60
C ASP A 24 13.26 2.36 -10.92
N PHE A 25 12.28 1.86 -11.66
CA PHE A 25 12.43 1.55 -13.08
C PHE A 25 12.04 2.79 -13.89
N PRO A 26 12.95 3.42 -14.66
CA PRO A 26 12.68 4.69 -15.33
C PRO A 26 11.41 4.67 -16.20
N PHE A 27 11.14 3.55 -16.86
CA PHE A 27 9.96 3.36 -17.68
C PHE A 27 8.65 3.30 -16.88
N TYR A 28 8.68 2.82 -15.64
CA TYR A 28 7.51 2.67 -14.77
C TYR A 28 7.42 3.73 -13.67
N ALA A 29 8.32 4.72 -13.65
CA ALA A 29 8.41 5.70 -12.57
C ALA A 29 7.08 6.42 -12.30
N GLY A 30 6.29 6.71 -13.34
CA GLY A 30 4.95 7.27 -13.20
C GLY A 30 3.98 6.36 -12.44
N HIS A 31 3.90 5.07 -12.81
CA HIS A 31 3.02 4.09 -12.17
C HIS A 31 3.42 3.83 -10.71
N TYR A 32 4.72 3.71 -10.42
CA TYR A 32 5.20 3.61 -9.04
C TYR A 32 4.92 4.90 -8.25
N GLY A 33 4.97 6.07 -8.89
CA GLY A 33 4.52 7.33 -8.31
C GLY A 33 3.04 7.30 -7.92
N MET A 34 2.17 6.79 -8.80
CA MET A 34 0.73 6.63 -8.55
C MET A 34 0.45 5.65 -7.41
N LEU A 35 1.18 4.54 -7.34
CA LEU A 35 1.10 3.58 -6.23
C LEU A 35 1.51 4.23 -4.89
N ARG A 36 2.64 4.95 -4.87
CA ARG A 36 3.09 5.70 -3.68
C ARG A 36 2.08 6.79 -3.29
N TYR A 37 1.43 7.43 -4.26
CA TYR A 37 0.36 8.40 -4.01
C TYR A 37 -0.84 7.74 -3.35
N HIS A 38 -1.31 6.60 -3.89
CA HIS A 38 -2.41 5.82 -3.34
C HIS A 38 -2.12 5.38 -1.90
N MET A 39 -0.87 5.00 -1.61
CA MET A 39 -0.41 4.67 -0.26
C MET A 39 -0.38 5.86 0.71
N GLY A 40 -0.53 7.09 0.22
CA GLY A 40 -0.46 8.30 1.03
C GLY A 40 0.96 8.75 1.36
N TRP A 41 1.97 8.27 0.62
CA TRP A 41 3.38 8.59 0.85
C TRP A 41 3.86 9.78 0.05
N VAL A 42 3.15 10.13 -1.02
CA VAL A 42 3.44 11.29 -1.85
C VAL A 42 2.18 12.04 -2.25
N ASP A 43 2.32 13.31 -2.62
CA ASP A 43 1.29 14.16 -3.22
C ASP A 43 1.14 13.91 -4.74
N GLU A 44 0.23 14.62 -5.40
CA GLU A 44 -0.04 14.51 -6.84
C GLU A 44 1.15 14.92 -7.73
N ALA A 45 2.15 15.59 -7.16
CA ALA A 45 3.43 15.91 -7.81
C ALA A 45 4.54 14.92 -7.43
N PHE A 46 4.19 13.80 -6.80
CA PHE A 46 5.09 12.76 -6.29
C PHE A 46 6.12 13.24 -5.26
N ARG A 47 5.84 14.33 -4.55
CA ARG A 47 6.67 14.81 -3.43
C ARG A 47 6.23 14.16 -2.12
N PRO A 48 7.15 13.88 -1.18
CA PRO A 48 6.81 13.24 0.09
C PRO A 48 5.64 13.92 0.82
N ALA A 49 4.67 13.12 1.23
CA ALA A 49 3.50 13.55 1.99
C ALA A 49 3.25 12.57 3.14
N VAL A 50 2.58 13.05 4.18
CA VAL A 50 2.11 12.21 5.29
C VAL A 50 0.60 12.30 5.33
N VAL A 51 -0.05 11.28 4.77
CA VAL A 51 -1.50 11.14 4.80
C VAL A 51 -1.87 9.85 5.51
N ASN A 52 -3.07 9.80 6.08
CA ASN A 52 -3.56 8.69 6.86
C ASN A 52 -3.51 7.37 6.07
N SER A 53 -2.57 6.49 6.45
CA SER A 53 -2.42 5.16 5.91
C SER A 53 -3.49 4.22 6.46
N GLY A 54 -3.78 3.13 5.75
CA GLY A 54 -4.80 2.18 6.21
C GLY A 54 -4.40 1.52 7.54
N LYS A 55 -5.33 0.85 8.21
CA LYS A 55 -5.07 0.16 9.49
C LYS A 55 -4.10 -1.03 9.40
N ARG A 56 -3.69 -1.45 8.20
CA ARG A 56 -2.78 -2.58 7.91
C ARG A 56 -3.11 -3.88 8.68
N ILE A 57 -4.40 -4.21 8.78
CA ILE A 57 -4.85 -5.38 9.56
C ILE A 57 -4.36 -6.69 8.91
N ARG A 58 -4.40 -6.78 7.58
CA ARG A 58 -4.01 -7.97 6.80
C ARG A 58 -2.53 -8.36 6.99
N PRO A 59 -1.56 -7.45 6.79
CA PRO A 59 -0.15 -7.78 6.99
C PRO A 59 0.16 -8.12 8.46
N VAL A 60 -0.44 -7.42 9.43
CA VAL A 60 -0.28 -7.75 10.86
C VAL A 60 -0.79 -9.16 11.16
N LEU A 61 -1.95 -9.56 10.63
CA LEU A 61 -2.48 -10.91 10.79
C LEU A 61 -1.55 -11.97 10.18
N CYS A 62 -0.92 -11.69 9.04
CA CYS A 62 0.06 -12.57 8.42
C CYS A 62 1.29 -12.81 9.32
N LEU A 63 1.84 -11.74 9.91
CA LEU A 63 2.97 -11.84 10.82
C LEU A 63 2.61 -12.61 12.11
N LEU A 64 1.44 -12.34 12.68
CA LEU A 64 0.93 -13.06 13.86
C LEU A 64 0.71 -14.55 13.57
N ALA A 65 0.20 -14.89 12.38
CA ALA A 65 0.04 -16.29 11.97
C ALA A 65 1.39 -17.02 11.83
N CYS A 66 2.44 -16.31 11.38
CA CYS A 66 3.80 -16.85 11.33
C CYS A 66 4.36 -17.14 12.74
N GLU A 67 4.19 -16.20 13.68
CA GLU A 67 4.56 -16.40 15.08
C GLU A 67 3.78 -17.56 15.72
N ALA A 68 2.47 -17.64 15.47
CA ALA A 68 1.63 -18.72 15.98
C ALA A 68 2.04 -20.10 15.44
N ALA A 69 2.65 -20.16 14.25
CA ALA A 69 3.23 -21.36 13.68
C ALA A 69 4.65 -21.69 14.21
N GLY A 70 5.18 -20.90 15.15
CA GLY A 70 6.47 -21.14 15.81
C GLY A 70 7.68 -20.57 15.06
N ALA A 71 7.49 -19.70 14.08
CA ALA A 71 8.57 -19.04 13.34
C ALA A 71 8.65 -17.54 13.69
N PRO A 72 9.83 -16.90 13.56
CA PRO A 72 9.95 -15.45 13.72
C PRO A 72 9.07 -14.71 12.70
N ALA A 73 8.33 -13.69 13.16
CA ALA A 73 7.44 -12.88 12.34
C ALA A 73 8.12 -12.34 11.07
N GLU A 74 9.38 -11.94 11.20
CA GLU A 74 10.20 -11.34 10.14
C GLU A 74 10.31 -12.24 8.91
N ARG A 75 10.21 -13.57 9.09
CA ARG A 75 10.24 -14.54 8.00
C ARG A 75 9.04 -14.37 7.04
N ALA A 76 7.93 -13.80 7.52
CA ALA A 76 6.73 -13.53 6.74
C ALA A 76 6.62 -12.08 6.25
N LEU A 77 7.61 -11.20 6.50
CA LEU A 77 7.56 -9.80 6.06
C LEU A 77 7.31 -9.62 4.56
N PRO A 78 7.99 -10.36 3.64
CA PRO A 78 7.72 -10.25 2.21
C PRO A 78 6.27 -10.63 1.86
N ALA A 79 5.72 -11.66 2.51
CA ALA A 79 4.33 -12.08 2.32
C ALA A 79 3.33 -11.06 2.87
N ALA A 80 3.61 -10.49 4.04
CA ALA A 80 2.80 -9.44 4.64
C ALA A 80 2.78 -8.18 3.74
N ALA A 81 3.93 -7.73 3.25
CA ALA A 81 4.03 -6.63 2.30
C ALA A 81 3.24 -6.94 1.02
N ALA A 82 3.40 -8.13 0.44
CA ALA A 82 2.66 -8.56 -0.75
C ALA A 82 1.14 -8.53 -0.53
N LEU A 83 0.63 -8.99 0.62
CA LEU A 83 -0.80 -8.95 0.94
C LEU A 83 -1.36 -7.52 1.01
N GLU A 84 -0.62 -6.60 1.61
CA GLU A 84 -1.06 -5.21 1.71
C GLU A 84 -0.95 -4.49 0.36
N LEU A 85 0.12 -4.72 -0.42
CA LEU A 85 0.22 -4.23 -1.79
C LEU A 85 -0.95 -4.78 -2.63
N LEU A 86 -1.24 -6.07 -2.50
CA LEU A 86 -2.33 -6.73 -3.20
C LEU A 86 -3.68 -6.10 -2.87
N HIS A 87 -3.91 -5.86 -1.58
CA HIS A 87 -5.10 -5.14 -1.14
C HIS A 87 -5.21 -3.74 -1.74
N ASN A 88 -4.13 -2.95 -1.75
CA ASN A 88 -4.21 -1.56 -2.21
C ASN A 88 -4.37 -1.46 -3.73
N PHE A 89 -3.83 -2.38 -4.53
CA PHE A 89 -4.13 -2.39 -5.97
C PHE A 89 -5.62 -2.67 -6.21
N SER A 90 -6.22 -3.61 -5.46
CA SER A 90 -7.64 -3.93 -5.67
C SER A 90 -8.51 -2.71 -5.38
N LEU A 91 -8.13 -1.90 -4.38
CA LEU A 91 -8.83 -0.64 -4.09
C LEU A 91 -8.72 0.39 -5.22
N ILE A 92 -7.65 0.39 -6.01
CA ILE A 92 -7.52 1.27 -7.18
C ILE A 92 -8.50 0.84 -8.26
N HIS A 93 -8.66 -0.47 -8.49
CA HIS A 93 -9.66 -0.99 -9.41
C HIS A 93 -11.09 -0.80 -8.90
N ASP A 94 -11.34 -1.04 -7.60
CA ASP A 94 -12.64 -0.78 -6.95
C ASP A 94 -13.03 0.70 -7.11
N ASP A 95 -12.09 1.63 -6.95
CA ASP A 95 -12.38 3.07 -7.13
C ASP A 95 -12.92 3.38 -8.54
N ILE A 96 -12.51 2.63 -9.56
CA ILE A 96 -12.99 2.75 -10.94
C ILE A 96 -14.35 2.08 -11.12
N GLU A 97 -14.51 0.86 -10.58
CA GLU A 97 -15.75 0.08 -10.66
C GLU A 97 -16.91 0.82 -9.95
N ASP A 98 -16.63 1.41 -8.80
CA ASP A 98 -17.58 2.17 -7.98
C ASP A 98 -17.79 3.62 -8.45
N ASP A 99 -17.08 4.06 -9.51
CA ASP A 99 -17.04 5.45 -9.98
C ASP A 99 -16.75 6.46 -8.85
N SER A 100 -15.89 6.06 -7.91
CA SER A 100 -15.59 6.82 -6.70
C SER A 100 -14.49 7.85 -6.96
N PRO A 101 -14.79 9.18 -6.98
CA PRO A 101 -13.78 10.19 -7.31
C PRO A 101 -12.83 10.48 -6.15
N THR A 102 -13.15 10.03 -4.93
CA THR A 102 -12.35 10.30 -3.73
C THR A 102 -12.24 9.08 -2.80
N ARG A 103 -11.08 8.93 -2.17
CA ARG A 103 -10.80 7.93 -1.12
C ARG A 103 -10.06 8.60 0.03
N ARG A 104 -10.57 8.45 1.26
CA ARG A 104 -10.00 9.07 2.47
C ARG A 104 -9.73 10.58 2.30
N HIS A 105 -10.71 11.29 1.74
CA HIS A 105 -10.66 12.74 1.48
C HIS A 105 -9.61 13.20 0.46
N ARG A 106 -9.07 12.28 -0.36
CA ARG A 106 -8.17 12.61 -1.48
C ARG A 106 -8.77 12.14 -2.80
N PRO A 107 -8.50 12.84 -3.92
CA PRO A 107 -8.81 12.32 -5.24
C PRO A 107 -8.25 10.90 -5.43
N THR A 108 -9.01 10.03 -6.08
CA THR A 108 -8.54 8.69 -6.46
C THR A 108 -7.55 8.77 -7.62
N VAL A 109 -6.80 7.69 -7.85
CA VAL A 109 -5.80 7.62 -8.94
C VAL A 109 -6.47 7.90 -10.29
N TRP A 110 -7.66 7.35 -10.53
CA TRP A 110 -8.37 7.55 -11.80
C TRP A 110 -8.92 8.98 -11.94
N ALA A 111 -9.29 9.63 -10.84
CA ALA A 111 -9.76 11.01 -10.85
C ALA A 111 -8.64 12.00 -11.23
N LEU A 112 -7.39 11.68 -10.88
CA LEU A 112 -6.22 12.52 -11.20
C LEU A 112 -5.60 12.24 -12.57
N TRP A 113 -5.40 10.95 -12.89
CA TRP A 113 -4.62 10.53 -14.05
C TRP A 113 -5.41 9.73 -15.08
N GLY A 114 -6.72 9.58 -14.88
CA GLY A 114 -7.62 8.87 -15.78
C GLY A 114 -7.66 7.36 -15.53
N ARG A 115 -8.78 6.74 -15.95
CA ARG A 115 -9.02 5.30 -15.79
C ARG A 115 -7.91 4.41 -16.39
N PRO A 116 -7.37 4.66 -17.60
CA PRO A 116 -6.33 3.79 -18.17
C PRO A 116 -5.05 3.72 -17.30
N GLN A 117 -4.63 4.84 -16.73
CA GLN A 117 -3.44 4.88 -15.87
C GLN A 117 -3.73 4.21 -14.53
N ALA A 118 -4.93 4.39 -13.98
CA ALA A 118 -5.33 3.74 -12.75
C ALA A 118 -5.45 2.21 -12.91
N ILE A 119 -5.93 1.71 -14.06
CA ILE A 119 -5.92 0.28 -14.38
C ILE A 119 -4.48 -0.24 -14.35
N ASN A 120 -3.57 0.37 -15.13
CA ASN A 120 -2.16 -0.04 -15.19
C ASN A 120 -1.45 0.06 -13.83
N ALA A 121 -1.82 1.03 -12.98
CA ALA A 121 -1.26 1.17 -11.65
C ALA A 121 -1.81 0.11 -10.68
N GLY A 122 -3.01 -0.42 -10.94
CA GLY A 122 -3.63 -1.47 -10.14
C GLY A 122 -3.34 -2.91 -10.63
N ASP A 123 -2.72 -3.07 -11.80
CA ASP A 123 -2.27 -4.36 -12.35
C ASP A 123 -0.92 -4.81 -11.76
#